data_AF-A0A6J5TGP5-F1
#
_entry.id   AF-A0A6J5TGP5-F1
#
_cell.length_a   1.000
_cell.length_b   1.000
_cell.length_c   1.000
_cell.angle_alpha   90.00
_cell.angle_beta   90.00
_cell.angle_gamma   90.00
#
_symmetry.space_group_name_H-M   'P 1'
#
loop_
_entity.id
_entity.type
_entity.pdbx_description
1 polymer ?
#
loop_
_entity_poly.entity_id
_entity_poly.type
_entity_poly.pdbx_seq_one_letter_code
_entity_poly.pdbx_strand_id
1 'polypeptide(L)'
;MASAVYGDRTVRRIIEDYFKNIFSSSGPRNWGSAINCIEKVVTLQMNLELIQPVLLKKVKKAAFEMGSLKAPGPNGFQGTFY
;
A
#
# COMPACT_ATOMS: atom_id res chain seq x y z
N MET A 1 9.08 -3.31 38.98
CA MET A 1 9.93 -2.77 37.91
C MET A 1 9.46 -3.36 36.59
N ALA A 2 8.77 -2.56 35.78
CA ALA A 2 8.30 -2.99 34.45
C ALA A 2 9.44 -2.81 33.45
N SER A 3 10.12 -3.89 33.09
CA SER A 3 11.13 -3.83 32.03
C SER A 3 10.42 -3.62 30.71
N ALA A 4 10.64 -2.45 30.13
CA ALA A 4 10.14 -2.05 28.84
C ALA A 4 10.49 -3.10 27.77
N VAL A 5 9.46 -3.74 27.19
CA VAL A 5 9.54 -4.59 26.00
C VAL A 5 9.65 -3.70 24.73
N TYR A 6 10.40 -2.61 24.83
CA TYR A 6 10.61 -1.62 23.77
C TYR A 6 12.09 -1.65 23.40
N GLY A 7 12.52 -2.59 22.54
CA GLY A 7 13.88 -2.50 22.00
C GLY A 7 14.51 -3.78 21.47
N ASP A 8 13.86 -4.94 21.53
CA ASP A 8 14.47 -6.14 20.96
C ASP A 8 14.43 -6.07 19.43
N ARG A 9 15.58 -5.83 18.81
CA ARG A 9 15.78 -5.82 17.35
C ARG A 9 15.27 -7.12 16.72
N THR A 10 15.27 -8.20 17.50
CA THR A 10 14.73 -9.50 17.11
C THR A 10 13.23 -9.44 16.87
N VAL A 11 12.46 -8.85 17.79
CA VAL A 11 11.00 -8.68 17.65
C VAL A 11 10.67 -7.80 16.44
N ARG A 12 11.40 -6.68 16.25
CA ARG A 12 11.23 -5.84 15.06
C ARG A 12 11.46 -6.64 13.78
N ARG A 13 12.56 -7.40 13.71
CA ARG A 13 12.90 -8.18 12.51
C ARG A 13 11.85 -9.24 12.20
N ILE A 14 11.35 -9.94 13.22
CA ILE A 14 10.28 -10.93 13.05
C ILE A 14 9.02 -10.29 12.47
N ILE A 15 8.61 -9.13 13.00
CA ILE A 15 7.44 -8.40 12.51
C ILE A 15 7.64 -7.93 11.07
N GLU A 16 8.81 -7.35 10.76
CA GLU A 16 9.13 -6.90 9.40
C GLU A 16 9.12 -8.06 8.41
N ASP A 17 9.78 -9.17 8.73
CA ASP A 17 9.87 -10.33 7.85
C ASP A 17 8.49 -10.99 7.66
N TYR A 18 7.69 -11.06 8.72
CA TYR A 18 6.31 -11.54 8.66
C TYR A 18 5.48 -10.73 7.66
N PHE A 19 5.47 -9.40 7.77
CA PHE A 19 4.69 -8.56 6.86
C PHE A 19 5.26 -8.51 5.44
N LYS A 20 6.59 -8.54 5.28
CA LYS A 20 7.22 -8.67 3.95
C LYS A 20 6.74 -9.95 3.27
N ASN A 21 6.70 -11.07 3.99
CA ASN A 21 6.28 -12.34 3.43
C ASN A 21 4.78 -12.38 3.11
N ILE A 22 3.93 -11.86 4.00
CA ILE A 22 2.48 -11.81 3.78
C ILE A 22 2.08 -10.93 2.60
N PHE A 23 2.75 -9.80 2.44
CA PHE A 23 2.46 -8.87 1.34
C PHE A 23 3.28 -9.18 0.08
N SER A 24 4.02 -10.30 0.07
CA SER A 24 4.67 -10.82 -1.13
C SER A 24 3.84 -11.93 -1.76
N SER A 25 3.82 -11.99 -3.08
CA SER A 25 3.19 -13.12 -3.77
C SER A 25 4.01 -14.40 -3.56
N SER A 26 3.35 -15.50 -3.24
CA SER A 26 3.94 -16.83 -3.14
C SER A 26 3.25 -17.82 -4.09
N GLY A 27 3.94 -18.92 -4.43
CA GLY A 27 3.40 -19.99 -5.27
C GLY A 27 3.43 -19.72 -6.80
N PRO A 28 2.96 -20.69 -7.60
CA PRO A 28 2.91 -20.57 -9.06
C PRO A 28 1.95 -19.47 -9.51
N ARG A 29 2.41 -18.56 -10.38
CA ARG A 29 1.56 -17.49 -10.97
C ARG A 29 0.78 -17.94 -12.21
N ASN A 30 0.77 -19.23 -12.52
CA ASN A 30 -0.02 -19.77 -13.62
C ASN A 30 -1.44 -20.07 -13.12
N TRP A 31 -2.26 -19.03 -13.04
CA TRP A 31 -3.67 -19.13 -12.66
C TRP A 31 -4.54 -19.74 -13.76
N GLY A 32 -3.97 -19.99 -14.94
CA GLY A 32 -4.56 -20.79 -16.03
C GLY A 32 -6.02 -20.47 -16.32
N SER A 33 -6.83 -21.53 -16.41
CA SER A 33 -8.26 -21.45 -16.65
C SER A 33 -9.09 -20.93 -15.48
N ALA A 34 -8.53 -20.89 -14.26
CA ALA A 34 -9.29 -20.52 -13.05
C ALA A 34 -9.81 -19.06 -13.10
N ILE A 35 -9.09 -18.19 -13.80
CA ILE A 35 -9.46 -16.77 -13.99
C ILE A 35 -10.08 -16.48 -15.36
N ASN A 36 -10.22 -17.48 -16.24
CA ASN A 36 -10.74 -17.26 -17.59
C ASN A 36 -12.23 -16.92 -17.63
N CYS A 37 -12.97 -17.25 -16.57
CA CYS A 37 -14.38 -16.87 -16.42
C CYS A 37 -14.57 -15.42 -15.92
N ILE A 38 -13.49 -14.74 -15.54
CA ILE A 38 -13.55 -13.37 -15.03
C ILE A 38 -13.38 -12.41 -16.20
N GLU A 39 -14.35 -11.50 -16.34
CA GLU A 39 -14.27 -10.44 -17.33
C GLU A 39 -13.11 -9.47 -17.01
N LYS A 40 -12.31 -9.14 -18.03
CA LYS A 40 -11.19 -8.19 -17.89
C LYS A 40 -11.71 -6.77 -17.91
N VAL A 41 -11.80 -6.14 -16.73
CA VAL A 41 -12.18 -4.72 -16.60
C VAL A 41 -10.98 -3.77 -16.60
N VAL A 42 -9.78 -4.27 -16.29
CA VAL A 42 -8.54 -3.49 -16.30
C VAL A 42 -7.81 -3.72 -17.62
N THR A 43 -7.68 -2.67 -18.43
CA THR A 43 -6.91 -2.72 -19.68
C THR A 43 -5.41 -2.76 -19.42
N LEU A 44 -4.62 -3.16 -20.42
CA LEU A 44 -3.15 -3.15 -20.31
C LEU A 44 -2.62 -1.76 -19.95
N GLN A 45 -3.17 -0.72 -20.56
CA GLN A 45 -2.78 0.67 -20.31
C GLN A 45 -3.06 1.07 -18.86
N MET A 46 -4.25 0.73 -18.33
CA MET A 46 -4.57 0.98 -16.92
C MET A 46 -3.59 0.24 -15.99
N ASN A 47 -3.25 -1.01 -16.30
CA ASN A 47 -2.30 -1.76 -15.49
C ASN A 47 -0.91 -1.12 -15.51
N LEU A 48 -0.42 -0.66 -16.67
CA LEU A 48 0.85 0.06 -16.79
C LEU A 48 0.86 1.33 -15.92
N GLU A 49 -0.26 2.05 -15.86
CA GLU A 49 -0.42 3.23 -15.01
C GLU A 49 -0.55 2.94 -13.52
N LEU A 50 -0.95 1.73 -13.14
CA LEU A 50 -1.05 1.27 -11.75
C LEU A 50 0.29 0.77 -11.20
N ILE A 51 1.10 0.11 -12.04
CA ILE A 51 2.40 -0.46 -11.64
C ILE A 51 3.58 0.50 -11.75
N GLN A 52 3.38 1.69 -12.31
CA GLN A 52 4.44 2.69 -12.43
C GLN A 52 4.97 3.14 -11.05
N PRO A 53 6.20 3.68 -10.97
CA PRO A 53 6.70 4.28 -9.74
C PRO A 53 5.77 5.34 -9.16
N VAL A 54 5.74 5.42 -7.82
CA VAL A 54 5.00 6.45 -7.10
C VAL A 54 5.64 7.80 -7.39
N LEU A 55 4.88 8.72 -7.99
CA LEU A 55 5.30 10.10 -8.20
C LEU A 55 4.62 11.03 -7.20
N LEU A 56 5.38 12.00 -6.66
CA LEU A 56 4.86 13.02 -5.73
C LEU A 56 3.61 13.72 -6.28
N LYS A 57 3.57 14.00 -7.58
CA LYS A 57 2.41 14.62 -8.24
C LYS A 57 1.14 13.76 -8.14
N LYS A 58 1.26 12.44 -8.25
CA LYS A 58 0.14 11.49 -8.11
C LYS A 58 -0.29 11.38 -6.66
N VAL A 59 0.65 11.37 -5.72
CA VAL A 59 0.36 11.38 -4.27
C VAL A 59 -0.41 12.65 -3.89
N LYS A 60 0.06 13.82 -4.35
CA LYS A 60 -0.64 15.09 -4.12
C LYS A 60 -2.05 15.03 -4.69
N LYS A 61 -2.20 14.66 -5.96
CA LYS A 61 -3.52 14.57 -6.61
C LYS A 61 -4.47 13.63 -5.84
N ALA A 62 -4.02 12.42 -5.51
CA ALA A 62 -4.81 11.45 -4.76
C ALA A 62 -5.19 11.96 -3.36
N ALA A 63 -4.27 12.65 -2.66
CA ALA A 63 -4.55 13.25 -1.36
C ALA A 63 -5.69 14.27 -1.40
N PHE A 64 -5.74 15.11 -2.45
CA PHE A 64 -6.84 16.05 -2.65
C PHE A 64 -8.14 15.36 -3.11
N GLU A 65 -8.05 14.30 -3.91
CA GLU A 65 -9.22 13.51 -4.36
C GLU A 65 -9.89 12.71 -3.23
N MET A 66 -9.15 12.31 -2.19
CA MET A 66 -9.70 11.57 -1.04
C MET A 66 -10.66 12.39 -0.17
N GLY A 67 -10.73 13.71 -0.38
CA GLY A 67 -11.56 14.62 0.38
C GLY A 67 -10.84 15.20 1.61
N SER A 68 -11.20 16.43 1.95
CA SER A 68 -10.52 17.28 2.93
C SER A 68 -10.36 16.68 4.34
N LEU A 69 -11.20 15.72 4.71
CA LEU A 69 -11.22 15.11 6.05
C LEU A 69 -10.38 13.82 6.19
N LYS A 70 -9.83 13.26 5.11
CA LYS A 70 -9.26 11.90 5.12
C LYS A 70 -7.77 11.79 5.42
N ALA A 71 -6.99 12.83 5.18
CA ALA A 71 -5.55 12.83 5.46
C ALA A 71 -5.12 14.16 6.11
N PRO A 72 -4.56 14.15 7.33
CA PRO A 72 -3.91 15.32 7.89
C PRO A 72 -2.61 15.60 7.11
N GLY A 73 -2.35 16.87 6.84
CA GLY A 73 -1.09 17.34 6.28
C GLY A 73 0.08 17.07 7.23
N PRO A 74 1.32 17.31 6.79
CA PRO A 74 2.52 17.11 7.61
C PRO A 74 2.50 17.89 8.94
N ASN A 75 1.68 18.93 9.01
CA ASN A 75 1.43 19.79 10.18
C ASN A 75 0.26 19.33 11.06
N GLY A 76 -0.40 18.21 10.73
CA GLY A 76 -1.55 17.68 11.47
C GLY A 76 -2.90 18.29 11.09
N PHE A 77 -2.95 19.31 10.22
CA PHE A 77 -4.21 19.93 9.81
C PHE A 77 -4.85 19.18 8.64
N GLN A 78 -6.17 19.08 8.65
CA GLN A 78 -6.94 18.49 7.55
C GLN A 78 -6.76 19.28 6.25
N GLY A 79 -6.95 18.60 5.11
CA GLY A 79 -6.89 19.23 3.78
C GLY A 79 -7.94 20.33 3.56
N THR A 80 -8.90 20.51 4.48
CA THR A 80 -9.88 21.60 4.46
C THR A 80 -9.27 23.00 4.63
N PHE A 81 -8.05 23.08 5.19
CA PHE A 81 -7.37 24.34 5.50
C PHE A 81 -6.34 24.76 4.43
N TYR A 82 -6.28 24.06 3.29
CA TYR A 82 -5.36 24.30 2.17
C TYR A 82 -6.12 24.37 0.84
#